data_AF-A0A1Q8Z645-F1
#
_entry.id   AF-A0A1Q8Z645-F1
#
_cell.length_a   1.000
_cell.length_b   1.000
_cell.length_c   1.000
_cell.angle_alpha   90.00
_cell.angle_beta   90.00
_cell.angle_gamma   90.00
#
_symmetry.space_group_name_H-M   'P 1'
#
loop_
_entity.id
_entity.type
_entity.pdbx_description
1 polymer ?
#
loop_
_entity_poly.entity_id
_entity_poly.type
_entity_poly.pdbx_seq_one_letter_code
_entity_poly.pdbx_strand_id
1 'polypeptide(L)' 'MLSQELKVQIFKLPPSDRLALISAIVESLQDTTVAQSDRSGAIRRMRGLLKTEQPAPTDEEVAVMLEERRVEKSLQ' A
#
# COMPACT_ATOMS: atom_id res chain seq x y z
N MET A 1 19.13 -7.61 8.90
CA MET A 1 19.93 -8.46 7.98
C MET A 1 19.87 -9.90 8.47
N LEU A 2 19.78 -10.89 7.57
CA LEU A 2 19.71 -12.32 7.91
C LEU A 2 21.04 -12.79 8.54
N SER A 3 21.00 -13.50 9.66
CA SER A 3 22.21 -13.98 10.34
C SER A 3 22.99 -14.99 9.48
N GLN A 4 24.32 -14.98 9.60
CA GLN A 4 25.19 -15.92 8.86
C GLN A 4 24.92 -17.38 9.27
N GLU A 5 24.64 -17.61 10.55
CA GLU A 5 24.28 -18.93 11.06
C GLU A 5 23.01 -19.47 10.38
N LEU A 6 21.97 -18.65 10.24
CA LEU A 6 20.73 -19.05 9.59
C LEU A 6 20.93 -19.33 8.09
N LYS A 7 21.80 -18.57 7.41
CA LYS A 7 22.17 -18.86 6.01
C LYS A 7 22.81 -20.24 5.85
N VAL A 8 23.73 -20.59 6.75
CA VAL A 8 24.38 -21.90 6.74
C VAL A 8 23.36 -23.02 6.95
N GLN A 9 22.39 -22.83 7.85
CA GLN A 9 21.32 -23.81 8.08
C GLN A 9 20.43 -23.98 6.84
N ILE A 10 20.04 -22.89 6.17
CA ILE A 10 19.22 -22.95 4.94
C ILE A 10 19.96 -23.69 3.83
N PHE A 11 21.28 -23.48 3.68
CA PHE A 11 22.05 -24.17 2.65
C PHE A 11 22.28 -25.67 2.90
N LYS A 12 22.13 -26.13 4.15
CA LYS A 12 22.16 -27.56 4.48
C LYS A 12 20.88 -28.30 4.07
N LEU A 13 19.78 -27.58 3.81
CA LEU A 13 18.52 -28.18 3.38
C LEU A 13 18.63 -28.74 1.94
N PRO A 14 17.94 -29.86 1.64
CA PRO A 14 17.73 -30.32 0.27
C PRO A 14 17.10 -29.22 -0.62
N PRO A 15 17.33 -29.27 -1.95
CA PRO A 15 16.74 -28.29 -2.86
C PRO A 15 15.21 -28.17 -2.77
N SER A 16 14.50 -29.30 -2.59
CA SER A 16 13.05 -29.33 -2.39
C SER A 16 12.60 -28.51 -1.19
N ASP A 17 13.30 -28.69 -0.07
CA ASP A 17 12.93 -28.11 1.21
C ASP A 17 13.23 -26.61 1.24
N ARG A 18 14.29 -26.19 0.52
CA ARG A 18 14.56 -24.76 0.29
C ARG A 18 13.44 -24.09 -0.52
N LEU A 19 12.92 -24.76 -1.55
CA LEU A 19 11.80 -24.25 -2.34
C LEU A 19 10.50 -24.20 -1.51
N ALA A 20 10.23 -25.25 -0.72
CA ALA A 20 9.09 -25.27 0.20
C ALA A 20 9.18 -24.15 1.26
N LEU A 21 10.38 -23.90 1.79
CA LEU A 21 10.65 -22.80 2.71
C LEU A 21 10.38 -21.43 2.06
N ILE A 22 10.78 -21.24 0.80
CA ILE A 22 10.46 -20.01 0.05
C ILE A 22 8.95 -19.83 -0.05
N SER A 23 8.20 -20.87 -0.43
CA SER A 23 6.74 -20.81 -0.51
C SER A 23 6.10 -20.45 0.83
N ALA A 24 6.53 -21.09 1.92
CA ALA A 24 6.02 -20.80 3.26
C ALA A 24 6.35 -19.35 3.71
N ILE A 25 7.54 -18.84 3.39
CA ILE A 25 7.90 -17.44 3.65
C ILE A 25 6.99 -16.51 2.85
N VAL A 26 6.82 -16.75 1.55
CA VAL A 26 5.93 -15.94 0.70
C VAL A 26 4.50 -15.94 1.23
N GLU A 27 3.97 -17.09 1.65
CA GLU A 27 2.64 -17.22 2.25
C GLU A 27 2.54 -16.44 3.57
N SER A 28 3.52 -16.56 4.47
CA SER A 28 3.55 -15.79 5.73
C SER A 28 3.61 -14.27 5.53
N LEU A 29 4.18 -13.83 4.41
CA LEU A 29 4.31 -12.42 4.07
C LEU A 29 3.08 -11.89 3.33
N GLN A 30 2.17 -12.73 2.84
CA GLN A 30 0.94 -12.27 2.18
C GLN A 30 -0.01 -11.59 3.18
N ASP A 31 -0.13 -12.11 4.40
CA ASP A 31 -0.90 -11.47 5.49
C ASP A 31 -0.16 -10.28 6.09
N THR A 32 1.17 -10.26 5.93
CA THR A 32 1.98 -9.07 6.15
C THR A 32 1.88 -8.20 4.91
N THR A 33 0.66 -7.79 4.53
CA THR A 33 0.47 -6.72 3.56
C THR A 33 1.38 -5.59 4.00
N VAL A 34 2.51 -5.43 3.33
CA VAL A 34 3.47 -4.34 3.49
C VAL A 34 2.60 -3.13 3.60
N ALA A 35 2.44 -2.61 4.84
CA ALA A 35 1.39 -1.68 5.22
C ALA A 35 1.20 -0.80 4.02
N GLN A 36 0.14 -1.08 3.23
CA GLN A 36 0.03 -0.52 1.89
C GLN A 36 0.14 0.93 2.21
N SER A 37 1.29 1.54 1.86
CA SER A 37 1.64 2.82 2.46
C SER A 37 0.40 3.64 2.25
N ASP A 38 -0.03 4.41 3.24
CA ASP A 38 -1.33 5.06 3.19
C ASP A 38 -1.46 5.99 1.95
N ARG A 39 -0.69 5.86 0.86
CA ARG A 39 -1.05 6.04 -0.55
C ARG A 39 -2.54 6.23 -0.78
N SER A 40 -3.42 5.35 -0.31
CA SER A 40 -4.87 5.57 -0.43
C SER A 40 -5.32 6.84 0.29
N GLY A 41 -4.97 7.02 1.56
CA GLY A 41 -5.20 8.25 2.32
C GLY A 41 -4.36 9.45 1.87
N ALA A 42 -3.14 9.27 1.36
CA ALA A 42 -2.24 10.30 0.87
C ALA A 42 -2.76 10.85 -0.47
N ILE A 43 -3.19 9.98 -1.38
CA ILE A 43 -3.91 10.37 -2.60
C ILE A 43 -5.20 11.10 -2.23
N ARG A 44 -5.94 10.64 -1.21
CA ARG A 44 -7.14 11.33 -0.72
C ARG A 44 -6.81 12.73 -0.17
N ARG A 45 -5.73 12.88 0.60
CA ARG A 45 -5.25 14.18 1.12
C ARG A 45 -4.75 15.10 0.02
N MET A 46 -4.22 14.55 -1.07
CA MET A 46 -3.74 15.30 -2.23
C MET A 46 -4.81 15.47 -3.32
N ARG A 47 -6.08 15.16 -3.05
CA ARG A 47 -7.19 15.38 -3.97
C ARG A 47 -7.23 16.86 -4.39
N GLY A 48 -7.26 17.11 -5.71
CA GLY A 48 -7.20 18.45 -6.29
C GLY A 48 -5.79 19.03 -6.46
N LEU A 49 -4.74 18.39 -5.94
CA LEU A 49 -3.33 18.79 -6.11
C LEU A 49 -2.59 17.90 -7.11
N LEU A 50 -3.06 16.68 -7.32
CA LEU A 50 -2.43 15.71 -8.21
C LEU A 50 -2.78 16.01 -9.67
N LYS A 51 -1.79 15.88 -10.54
CA LYS A 51 -2.03 15.85 -11.99
C LYS A 51 -2.87 14.62 -12.33
N THR A 52 -3.98 14.83 -13.02
CA THR A 52 -4.85 13.75 -13.52
C THR A 52 -5.01 13.90 -15.03
N GLU A 53 -5.35 12.81 -15.71
CA GLU A 53 -5.70 12.83 -17.14
C GLU A 53 -7.11 13.40 -17.40
N GLN A 54 -7.85 13.73 -16.34
CA GLN A 54 -9.18 14.32 -16.44
C GLN A 54 -9.08 15.81 -16.74
N PRO A 55 -10.05 16.38 -17.47
CA PRO A 55 -10.12 17.82 -17.69
C PRO A 55 -10.24 18.58 -16.36
N ALA A 56 -9.89 19.87 -16.38
CA ALA A 56 -10.09 20.72 -15.22
C ALA A 56 -11.59 20.76 -14.86
N PRO A 57 -11.96 20.69 -13.57
CA PRO A 57 -13.35 20.70 -13.15
C PRO A 57 -14.01 22.04 -13.47
N THR A 58 -15.31 21.98 -13.73
CA THR A 58 -16.18 23.15 -13.94
C THR A 58 -16.50 23.85 -12.61
N ASP A 59 -16.95 25.11 -12.68
CA ASP A 59 -17.29 25.88 -11.49
C ASP A 59 -18.40 25.21 -10.65
N GLU A 60 -19.38 24.58 -11.31
CA GLU A 60 -20.43 23.81 -10.65
C GLU A 60 -19.88 22.58 -9.93
N GLU A 61 -18.97 21.83 -10.55
CA GLU A 61 -18.32 20.66 -9.92
C GLU A 61 -17.46 21.08 -8.73
N VAL A 62 -16.77 22.21 -8.82
CA VAL A 62 -16.00 22.78 -7.71
C VAL A 62 -16.90 23.15 -6.53
N ALA A 63 -18.09 23.71 -6.79
CA ALA A 63 -19.05 24.03 -5.74
C ALA A 63 -19.49 22.77 -4.97
N VAL A 64 -19.73 21.66 -5.66
CA VAL A 64 -20.06 20.36 -5.06
C VAL A 64 -18.89 19.83 -4.22
N MET A 65 -17.66 19.85 -4.77
CA MET A 65 -16.46 19.39 -4.05
C MET A 65 -16.21 20.16 -2.74
N LEU A 66 -16.49 21.47 -2.74
CA LEU A 66 -16.36 22.30 -1.53
C LEU A 66 -17.42 21.95 -0.49
N GLU A 67 -18.65 21.63 -0.92
CA GLU A 67 -19.74 21.26 -0.01
C GLU A 67 -19.51 19.90 0.63
N GLU A 68 -19.11 18.90 -0.15
CA GLU A 68 -18.71 17.58 0.37
C GLU A 68 -17.62 17.73 1.44
N ARG A 69 -16.61 18.56 1.17
CA ARG A 69 -15.52 18.82 2.13
C ARG A 69 -15.98 19.54 3.39
N ARG A 70 -16.99 20.42 3.31
CA ARG A 70 -17.58 21.08 4.50
C ARG A 70 -18.30 20.07 5.37
N VAL A 71 -19.08 19.18 4.78
CA VAL A 71 -19.80 18.12 5.50
C VAL A 71 -18.82 17.16 6.16
N GLU A 72 -17.81 16.68 5.43
CA GLU A 72 -16.75 15.83 5.98
C GLU A 72 -16.07 16.49 7.19
N LYS A 73 -15.74 17.78 7.10
CA LYS A 73 -15.13 18.52 8.21
C LYS A 73 -16.04 18.66 9.43
N SER A 74 -17.36 18.70 9.24
CA SER A 74 -18.31 18.81 10.36
C SER A 74 -18.51 17.50 11.13
N LEU A 75 -18.22 16.36 10.49
CA LEU A 75 -18.39 15.00 11.02
C LEU A 75 -17.12 14.45 11.68
N GLN A 76 -16.02 15.20 11.64
CA GLN A 76 -14.68 14.80 12.08
C GLN A 76 -14.26 15.58 13.33
#